data_AF-A0A6N8W330-F1
#
_entry.id   AF-A0A6N8W330-F1
#
_cell.length_a   1.000
_cell.length_b   1.000
_cell.length_c   1.000
_cell.angle_alpha   90.00
_cell.angle_beta   90.00
_cell.angle_gamma   90.00
#
_symmetry.space_group_name_H-M   'P 1'
#
loop_
_entity.id
_entity.type
_entity.pdbx_description
1 polymer ?
#
loop_
_entity_poly.entity_id
_entity_poly.type
_entity_poly.pdbx_seq_one_letter_code
_entity_poly.pdbx_strand_id
1 'polypeptide(L)'
;MTAATTTMTAPRPTLEELVDRIIDAIFGLDETVQPLTSPARVIHEVRRLRQSGDLDRALAVFADLDLSEATEGERRWAHSEFLDLARRRFR
;
A
#
# COMPACT_ATOMS: atom_id res chain seq x y z
N MET A 1 20.81 22.79 -38.38
CA MET A 1 19.58 23.27 -37.72
C MET A 1 19.11 22.17 -36.79
N THR A 2 19.42 22.28 -35.50
CA THR A 2 19.05 21.29 -34.47
C THR A 2 17.74 21.74 -33.81
N ALA A 3 16.71 20.90 -33.91
CA ALA A 3 15.41 21.14 -33.29
C ALA A 3 15.55 21.07 -31.76
N ALA A 4 15.11 22.13 -31.07
CA ALA A 4 15.04 22.16 -29.63
C ALA A 4 13.81 21.35 -29.18
N THR A 5 14.04 20.18 -28.58
CA THR A 5 12.99 19.41 -27.91
C THR A 5 12.51 20.20 -26.70
N THR A 6 11.35 20.85 -26.82
CA THR A 6 10.69 21.52 -25.70
C THR A 6 10.14 20.45 -24.77
N THR A 7 10.85 20.17 -23.68
CA THR A 7 10.33 19.35 -22.58
C THR A 7 9.16 20.12 -21.95
N MET A 8 7.94 19.86 -22.42
CA MET A 8 6.72 20.30 -21.74
C MET A 8 6.65 19.56 -20.40
N THR A 9 7.04 20.23 -19.33
CA THR A 9 6.74 19.80 -17.96
C THR A 9 5.22 19.74 -17.83
N ALA A 10 4.67 18.54 -17.74
CA ALA A 10 3.24 18.36 -17.49
C ALA A 10 2.83 19.16 -16.24
N PRO A 11 1.69 19.86 -16.26
CA PRO A 11 1.25 20.65 -15.13
C PRO A 11 1.16 19.76 -13.89
N ARG A 12 1.73 20.23 -12.77
CA ARG A 12 1.56 19.55 -11.49
C ARG A 12 0.07 19.56 -11.15
N PRO A 13 -0.49 18.42 -10.74
CA PRO A 13 -1.90 18.35 -10.44
C PRO A 13 -2.25 19.24 -9.25
N THR A 14 -3.47 19.77 -9.27
CA THR A 14 -3.99 20.56 -8.16
C THR A 14 -4.22 19.65 -6.94
N LEU A 15 -4.38 20.26 -5.76
CA LEU A 15 -4.73 19.53 -4.56
C LEU A 15 -6.07 18.80 -4.71
N GLU A 16 -7.04 19.41 -5.40
CA GLU A 16 -8.35 18.80 -5.67
C GLU A 16 -8.20 17.56 -6.56
N GLU A 17 -7.41 17.64 -7.64
CA GLU A 17 -7.15 16.49 -8.53
C GLU A 17 -6.37 15.36 -7.86
N LEU A 18 -5.59 15.67 -6.81
CA LEU A 18 -4.93 14.67 -5.98
C LEU A 18 -5.91 14.03 -5.00
N VAL A 19 -6.79 14.82 -4.40
CA VAL A 19 -7.83 14.32 -3.48
C VAL A 19 -8.81 13.43 -4.22
N ASP A 20 -9.27 13.83 -5.41
CA ASP A 20 -10.18 13.04 -6.24
C ASP A 20 -9.54 11.71 -6.65
N ARG A 21 -8.27 11.72 -7.09
CA ARG A 21 -7.53 10.48 -7.39
C ARG A 21 -7.37 9.57 -6.17
N ILE A 22 -7.16 10.13 -4.98
CA ILE A 22 -7.06 9.35 -3.74
C ILE A 22 -8.42 8.73 -3.40
N ILE A 23 -9.51 9.49 -3.55
CA ILE A 23 -10.89 9.00 -3.33
C ILE A 23 -11.21 7.88 -4.34
N ASP A 24 -10.93 8.09 -5.62
CA ASP A 24 -11.16 7.09 -6.67
C ASP A 24 -10.34 5.81 -6.44
N ALA A 25 -9.09 5.94 -5.98
CA ALA A 25 -8.26 4.81 -5.58
C ALA A 25 -8.73 4.10 -4.29
N ILE A 26 -9.36 4.84 -3.35
CA ILE A 26 -9.92 4.26 -2.13
C ILE A 26 -11.20 3.46 -2.43
N PHE A 27 -12.05 4.00 -3.30
CA PHE A 27 -13.36 3.43 -3.65
C PHE A 27 -13.34 2.51 -4.88
N GLY A 28 -12.18 2.36 -5.54
CA GLY A 28 -12.03 1.49 -6.71
C GLY A 28 -12.81 1.98 -7.93
N LEU A 29 -13.03 3.29 -8.05
CA LEU A 29 -13.77 3.91 -9.15
C LEU A 29 -12.91 4.08 -10.41
N ASP A 30 -11.60 3.86 -10.30
CA ASP A 30 -10.66 3.82 -11.41
C ASP A 30 -10.18 2.38 -11.64
N GLU A 31 -10.68 1.77 -12.73
CA GLU A 31 -10.38 0.38 -13.15
C GLU A 31 -8.90 0.19 -13.57
N THR A 32 -8.13 1.29 -13.72
CA THR A 32 -6.70 1.25 -14.03
C THR A 32 -5.81 1.29 -12.78
N VAL A 33 -6.39 1.55 -11.60
CA VAL A 33 -5.71 1.37 -10.32
C VAL A 33 -5.67 -0.13 -10.06
N GLN A 34 -4.59 -0.78 -10.50
CA GLN A 34 -4.29 -2.13 -10.03
C GLN A 34 -4.43 -2.14 -8.50
N PRO A 35 -4.88 -3.26 -7.90
CA PRO A 35 -4.85 -3.43 -6.46
C PRO A 35 -3.39 -3.59 -6.01
N LEU A 36 -2.60 -2.53 -6.17
CA LEU A 36 -1.40 -2.28 -5.41
C LEU A 36 -1.94 -2.03 -4.00
N THR A 37 -2.13 -3.12 -3.27
CA THR A 37 -2.35 -3.10 -1.85
C THR A 37 -1.07 -2.52 -1.27
N SER A 38 -0.96 -1.19 -1.28
CA SER A 38 0.24 -0.48 -0.90
C SER A 38 0.69 -1.05 0.44
N PRO A 39 1.97 -1.40 0.63
CA PRO A 39 2.46 -1.91 1.90
C PRO A 39 2.01 -1.05 3.08
N ALA A 40 1.90 0.28 2.90
CA ALA A 40 1.33 1.21 3.88
C ALA A 40 -0.13 0.89 4.27
N ARG A 41 -0.99 0.57 3.31
CA ARG A 41 -2.38 0.17 3.56
C ARG A 41 -2.45 -1.14 4.34
N VAL A 42 -1.61 -2.11 3.98
CA VAL A 42 -1.49 -3.38 4.70
C VAL A 42 -0.98 -3.16 6.13
N ILE A 43 0.02 -2.29 6.33
CA ILE A 43 0.52 -1.87 7.64
C ILE A 43 -0.63 -1.36 8.52
N HIS A 44 -1.43 -0.44 7.99
CA HIS A 44 -2.53 0.16 8.73
C HIS A 44 -3.63 -0.84 9.06
N GLU A 45 -4.02 -1.69 8.12
CA GLU A 45 -5.07 -2.69 8.31
C GLU A 45 -4.64 -3.76 9.34
N VAL A 46 -3.42 -4.27 9.23
CA VAL A 46 -2.84 -5.21 10.19
C VAL A 46 -2.81 -4.62 11.60
N ARG A 47 -2.39 -3.35 11.75
CA ARG A 47 -2.39 -2.68 13.06
C ARG A 47 -3.79 -2.56 13.64
N ARG A 48 -4.77 -2.22 12.81
CA ARG A 48 -6.18 -2.13 13.21
C ARG A 48 -6.72 -3.47 13.70
N LEU A 49 -6.48 -4.55 12.94
CA LEU A 49 -6.92 -5.91 13.29
C LEU A 49 -6.23 -6.44 14.55
N ARG A 50 -4.94 -6.14 14.72
CA ARG A 50 -4.20 -6.45 15.94
C ARG A 50 -4.76 -5.72 17.17
N GLN A 51 -5.18 -4.46 17.02
CA GLN A 51 -5.83 -3.70 18.10
C GLN A 51 -7.19 -4.26 18.48
N SER A 52 -7.95 -4.80 17.51
CA SER A 52 -9.23 -5.47 17.77
C SER A 52 -9.10 -6.90 18.26
N GLY A 53 -7.89 -7.47 18.30
CA GLY A 53 -7.63 -8.85 18.71
C GLY A 53 -7.94 -9.90 17.64
N ASP A 54 -8.27 -9.49 16.41
CA ASP A 54 -8.57 -10.38 15.29
C ASP A 54 -7.27 -10.80 14.58
N LEU A 55 -6.51 -11.67 15.27
CA LEU A 55 -5.18 -12.10 14.83
C LEU A 55 -5.24 -12.99 13.59
N ASP A 56 -6.31 -13.80 13.44
CA ASP A 56 -6.48 -14.69 12.28
C ASP A 56 -6.67 -13.88 11.00
N ARG A 57 -7.49 -12.83 11.06
CA ARG A 57 -7.66 -11.92 9.92
C ARG A 57 -6.41 -11.10 9.63
N ALA A 58 -5.66 -10.70 10.66
CA ALA A 58 -4.39 -10.00 10.48
C ALA A 58 -3.35 -10.88 9.75
N LEU A 59 -3.30 -12.18 10.05
CA LEU A 59 -2.45 -13.14 9.36
C LEU A 59 -2.88 -13.37 7.90
N ALA A 60 -4.19 -13.42 7.63
CA ALA A 60 -4.72 -13.54 6.27
C ALA A 60 -4.32 -12.35 5.39
N VAL A 61 -4.43 -11.12 5.92
CA VAL A 61 -3.99 -9.91 5.21
C VAL A 61 -2.49 -9.95 4.88
N PHE A 62 -1.67 -10.56 5.73
CA PHE A 62 -0.25 -10.77 5.44
C PHE A 62 0.01 -11.86 4.39
N ALA A 63 -0.85 -12.88 4.29
CA ALA A 63 -0.71 -13.94 3.29
C ALA A 63 -0.96 -13.41 1.87
N ASP A 64 -1.83 -12.40 1.74
CA ASP A 64 -2.16 -11.75 0.48
C ASP A 64 -1.25 -10.55 0.14
N LEU A 65 -0.29 -10.23 1.02
CA LEU A 65 0.63 -9.11 0.83
C LEU A 65 1.65 -9.44 -0.27
N ASP A 66 1.54 -8.79 -1.41
CA ASP A 66 2.59 -8.81 -2.44
C ASP A 66 3.72 -7.83 -2.09
N LEU A 67 4.95 -8.35 -2.03
CA LEU A 67 6.18 -7.60 -1.75
C LEU A 67 7.15 -7.61 -2.93
N SER A 68 6.70 -8.01 -4.12
CA SER A 68 7.50 -8.10 -5.35
C SER A 68 8.20 -6.77 -5.69
N GLU A 69 7.52 -5.64 -5.50
CA GLU A 69 8.04 -4.29 -5.73
C GLU A 69 8.43 -3.54 -4.44
N ALA A 70 8.35 -4.19 -3.28
CA ALA A 70 8.61 -3.54 -2.01
C ALA A 70 10.10 -3.17 -1.83
N THR A 71 10.37 -2.14 -1.05
CA THR A 71 11.73 -1.83 -0.59
C THR A 71 12.22 -2.85 0.44
N GLU A 72 13.54 -2.89 0.63
CA GLU A 72 14.14 -3.76 1.65
C GLU A 72 13.68 -3.43 3.08
N GLY A 73 13.38 -2.15 3.34
CA GLY A 73 12.83 -1.72 4.63
C GLY A 73 11.42 -2.27 4.87
N GLU A 74 10.57 -2.21 3.85
CA GLU A 74 9.18 -2.71 3.91
C GLU A 74 9.15 -4.24 4.09
N ARG A 75 10.01 -4.98 3.39
CA ARG A 75 10.14 -6.43 3.59
C ARG A 75 10.56 -6.80 5.01
N ARG A 76 11.59 -6.11 5.55
CA ARG A 76 12.03 -6.34 6.94
C ARG A 76 10.93 -6.03 7.95
N TRP A 77 10.21 -4.93 7.75
CA TRP A 77 9.07 -4.57 8.58
C TRP A 77 7.98 -5.66 8.53
N ALA A 78 7.56 -6.08 7.33
CA ALA A 78 6.50 -7.07 7.13
C ALA A 78 6.85 -8.40 7.80
N HIS A 79 8.10 -8.86 7.64
CA HIS A 79 8.60 -10.06 8.28
C HIS A 79 8.54 -9.97 9.82
N SER A 80 8.97 -8.84 10.39
CA SER A 80 8.96 -8.67 11.86
C SER A 80 7.53 -8.67 12.44
N GLU A 81 6.58 -8.03 11.76
CA GLU A 81 5.19 -8.00 12.22
C GLU A 81 4.49 -9.36 12.04
N PHE A 82 4.74 -10.07 10.93
CA PHE A 82 4.21 -11.41 10.74
C PHE A 82 4.66 -12.36 11.86
N LEU A 83 5.95 -12.34 12.22
CA LEU A 83 6.48 -13.15 13.32
C LEU A 83 5.83 -12.82 14.66
N ASP A 84 5.61 -11.53 14.95
CA ASP A 84 4.98 -11.11 16.20
C ASP A 84 3.51 -11.50 16.27
N LEU A 85 2.77 -11.42 15.16
CA LEU A 85 1.39 -11.92 15.07
C LEU A 85 1.33 -13.43 15.25
N ALA A 86 2.17 -14.18 14.54
CA ALA A 86 2.23 -15.64 14.65
C ALA A 86 2.55 -16.07 16.08
N ARG A 87 3.54 -15.46 16.72
CA ARG A 87 3.89 -15.74 18.14
C ARG A 87 2.74 -15.48 19.09
N ARG A 88 1.93 -14.44 18.86
CA ARG A 88 0.77 -14.12 19.71
C ARG A 88 -0.39 -15.08 19.47
N ARG A 89 -0.57 -15.54 18.23
CA ARG A 89 -1.68 -16.42 17.85
C ARG A 89 -1.48 -17.87 18.28
N PHE A 90 -0.23 -18.35 18.28
CA PHE A 90 0.13 -19.75 18.56
C PHE A 90 0.78 -19.95 19.93
N ARG A 91 0.67 -18.96 20.83
CA ARG A 91 1.14 -19.06 22.21
C ARG A 91 0.11 -19.70 23.14
#